data_AF-A0A953WBG9-F1
#
_entry.id   AF-A0A953WBG9-F1
#
_cell.length_a   1.000
_cell.length_b   1.000
_cell.length_c   1.000
_cell.angle_alpha   90.00
_cell.angle_beta   90.00
_cell.angle_gamma   90.00
#
_symmetry.space_group_name_H-M   'P 1'
#
loop_
_entity.id
_entity.type
_entity.pdbx_description
1 polymer ?
#
loop_
_entity_poly.entity_id
_entity_poly.type
_entity_poly.pdbx_seq_one_letter_code
_entity_poly.pdbx_strand_id
1 'polypeptide(L)'
;VVVLSLLRTAIGVQQSPPNPVIISLAMFLTAFVMAPTFGEAYTQGIQPLMADEMPLDEALPKAAAPVKEFMLSQTREKDLALFVDMSETTVQSAAEAPLYVVTPAFMISELRRA
;
A
#
# COMPACT_ATOMS: atom_id res chain seq x y z
N VAL A 1 12.30 0.27 1.03
CA VAL A 1 13.42 0.89 1.81
C VAL A 1 14.20 -0.16 2.59
N VAL A 2 13.54 -0.97 3.45
CA VAL A 2 14.19 -1.96 4.34
C VAL A 2 15.22 -2.84 3.61
N VAL A 3 14.84 -3.51 2.52
CA VAL A 3 15.73 -4.37 1.72
C VAL A 3 17.00 -3.64 1.25
N LEU A 4 16.86 -2.41 0.72
CA LEU A 4 18.00 -1.60 0.26
C LEU A 4 18.91 -1.18 1.42
N SER A 5 18.32 -0.90 2.59
CA SER A 5 19.09 -0.59 3.81
C SER A 5 19.86 -1.80 4.33
N LEU A 6 19.26 -3.00 4.31
CA LEU A 6 19.93 -4.25 4.68
C LEU A 6 21.06 -4.58 3.69
N LEU A 7 20.81 -4.42 2.39
CA LEU A 7 21.81 -4.63 1.35
C LEU A 7 23.02 -3.73 1.56
N ARG A 8 22.81 -2.42 1.84
CA ARG A 8 23.91 -1.50 2.15
C ARG A 8 24.77 -2.00 3.32
N THR A 9 24.14 -2.47 4.39
CA THR A 9 24.87 -3.01 5.55
C THR A 9 25.65 -4.27 5.18
N ALA A 10 25.07 -5.15 4.36
CA ALA A 10 25.68 -6.41 3.95
C ALA A 10 26.93 -6.24 3.08
N ILE A 11 26.99 -5.20 2.23
CA ILE A 11 28.15 -4.93 1.35
C ILE A 11 29.32 -4.24 2.08
N GLY A 12 29.21 -3.98 3.38
CA GLY A 12 30.32 -3.51 4.23
C GLY A 12 30.84 -2.10 3.94
N VAL A 13 30.21 -1.35 3.03
CA VAL A 13 30.58 0.05 2.75
C VAL A 13 30.05 0.98 3.82
N GLN A 14 30.94 1.79 4.40
CA GLN A 14 30.56 2.81 5.37
C GLN A 14 29.82 3.95 4.67
N GLN A 15 28.57 4.16 5.08
CA GLN A 15 27.72 5.32 4.74
C GLN A 15 27.42 5.55 3.24
N SER A 16 27.88 4.66 2.36
CA SER A 16 27.56 4.67 0.92
C SER A 16 26.70 3.46 0.57
N PRO A 17 25.53 3.64 -0.08
CA PRO A 17 24.88 4.92 -0.44
C PRO A 17 24.28 5.65 0.77
N PRO A 18 24.23 7.00 0.75
CA PRO A 18 23.65 7.79 1.83
C PRO A 18 22.13 7.61 1.89
N ASN A 19 21.52 7.83 3.08
CA ASN A 19 20.08 7.61 3.30
C ASN A 19 19.17 8.31 2.28
N PRO A 20 19.40 9.58 1.88
CA PRO A 20 18.56 10.25 0.88
C PRO A 20 18.55 9.53 -0.48
N VAL A 21 19.65 8.90 -0.88
CA VAL A 21 19.73 8.14 -2.14
C VAL A 21 18.88 6.88 -2.06
N ILE A 22 18.94 6.14 -0.95
CA ILE A 22 18.11 4.95 -0.73
C ILE A 22 16.62 5.32 -0.73
N ILE A 23 16.26 6.41 -0.06
CA ILE A 23 14.87 6.90 -0.01
C ILE A 23 14.41 7.28 -1.42
N SER A 24 15.22 8.02 -2.18
CA SER A 24 14.89 8.43 -3.54
C SER A 24 14.71 7.22 -4.47
N LEU A 25 15.63 6.24 -4.43
CA LEU A 25 15.49 4.99 -5.17
C LEU A 25 14.20 4.26 -4.79
N ALA A 26 13.92 4.14 -3.49
CA ALA A 26 12.72 3.48 -3.02
C ALA A 26 11.46 4.19 -3.52
N MET A 27 11.41 5.53 -3.50
CA MET A 27 10.26 6.28 -4.02
C MET A 27 10.06 6.09 -5.52
N PHE A 28 11.13 6.11 -6.32
CA PHE A 28 11.03 5.84 -7.76
C PHE A 28 10.55 4.42 -8.05
N LEU A 29 11.06 3.42 -7.31
CA LEU A 29 10.59 2.04 -7.43
C LEU A 29 9.12 1.91 -7.02
N THR A 30 8.71 2.58 -5.93
CA THR A 30 7.30 2.62 -5.52
C THR A 30 6.43 3.23 -6.63
N ALA A 31 6.81 4.37 -7.19
CA ALA A 31 6.05 4.99 -8.28
C ALA A 31 5.97 4.09 -9.53
N PHE A 32 7.07 3.41 -9.88
CA PHE A 32 7.11 2.48 -11.01
C PHE A 32 6.20 1.27 -10.79
N VAL A 33 6.25 0.65 -9.61
CA VAL A 33 5.42 -0.53 -9.28
C VAL A 33 3.95 -0.16 -9.12
N MET A 34 3.66 1.01 -8.53
CA MET A 34 2.29 1.48 -8.26
C MET A 34 1.65 2.19 -9.46
N ALA A 35 2.35 2.38 -10.57
CA ALA A 35 1.83 3.03 -11.77
C ALA A 35 0.43 2.53 -12.22
N PRO A 36 0.14 1.22 -12.35
CA PRO A 36 -1.20 0.74 -12.72
C PRO A 36 -2.25 1.08 -11.66
N THR A 37 -1.93 0.90 -10.38
CA THR A 37 -2.84 1.21 -9.26
C THR A 37 -3.20 2.69 -9.21
N PHE A 38 -2.22 3.58 -9.41
CA PHE A 38 -2.47 5.02 -9.48
C PHE A 38 -3.28 5.41 -10.72
N GLY A 39 -3.04 4.76 -11.86
CA GLY A 39 -3.84 4.97 -13.07
C GLY A 39 -5.31 4.60 -12.88
N GLU A 40 -5.58 3.47 -12.24
CA GLU A 40 -6.94 3.04 -11.91
C GLU A 40 -7.60 3.97 -10.88
N ALA A 41 -6.90 4.32 -9.80
CA ALA A 41 -7.41 5.26 -8.80
C ALA A 41 -7.77 6.62 -9.42
N TYR A 42 -6.94 7.08 -10.36
CA TYR A 42 -7.18 8.33 -11.08
C TYR A 42 -8.43 8.24 -11.96
N THR A 43 -8.54 7.22 -12.80
CA THR A 43 -9.65 7.08 -13.75
C THR A 43 -10.99 6.77 -13.06
N GLN A 44 -10.98 6.00 -11.96
CA GLN A 44 -12.21 5.57 -11.28
C GLN A 44 -12.80 6.61 -10.32
N GLY A 45 -11.97 7.46 -9.70
CA GLY A 45 -12.42 8.41 -8.68
C GLY A 45 -11.98 9.85 -8.93
N ILE A 46 -10.70 10.09 -9.19
CA ILE A 46 -10.16 11.46 -9.27
C ILE A 46 -10.66 12.20 -10.51
N GLN A 47 -10.61 11.57 -11.68
CA GLN A 47 -11.03 12.19 -12.94
C GLN A 47 -12.52 12.55 -12.95
N PRO A 48 -13.46 11.67 -12.56
CA PRO A 48 -14.88 12.02 -12.46
C PRO A 48 -15.15 13.13 -11.44
N LEU A 49 -14.43 13.15 -10.31
CA LEU A 49 -14.53 14.22 -9.32
C LEU A 49 -14.09 15.56 -9.88
N MET A 50 -12.97 15.60 -10.61
CA MET A 50 -12.47 16.82 -11.25
C MET A 50 -13.36 17.33 -12.40
N ALA A 51 -14.15 16.42 -12.99
CA ALA A 51 -15.11 16.74 -14.04
C ALA A 51 -16.50 17.14 -13.50
N ASP A 52 -16.66 17.26 -12.17
CA ASP A 52 -17.95 17.47 -11.49
C ASP A 52 -19.01 16.40 -11.86
N GLU A 53 -18.57 15.22 -12.31
CA GLU A 53 -19.45 14.08 -12.64
C GLU A 53 -19.77 13.22 -11.42
N MET A 54 -19.02 13.38 -10.33
CA MET A 54 -19.15 12.58 -9.11
C MET A 54 -18.82 13.41 -7.87
N PRO A 55 -19.63 13.33 -6.81
CA PRO A 55 -19.34 14.01 -5.56
C PRO A 55 -18.19 13.32 -4.80
N LEU A 56 -17.53 14.06 -3.90
CA LEU A 56 -16.31 13.61 -3.21
C LEU A 56 -16.52 12.34 -2.37
N ASP A 57 -17.68 12.21 -1.75
CA ASP A 57 -18.08 11.07 -0.92
C ASP A 57 -18.19 9.76 -1.73
N GLU A 58 -18.54 9.83 -3.01
CA GLU A 58 -18.53 8.68 -3.91
C GLU A 58 -17.17 8.45 -4.58
N ALA A 59 -16.44 9.54 -4.88
CA ALA A 59 -15.15 9.48 -5.56
C ALA A 59 -14.04 8.90 -4.68
N LEU A 60 -14.01 9.24 -3.39
CA LEU A 60 -12.97 8.78 -2.46
C LEU A 60 -12.93 7.24 -2.30
N PRO A 61 -14.06 6.54 -2.06
CA PRO A 61 -14.08 5.08 -2.03
C PRO A 61 -13.59 4.44 -3.33
N LYS A 62 -13.96 5.00 -4.48
CA LYS A 62 -13.54 4.48 -5.80
C LYS A 62 -12.06 4.72 -6.07
N ALA A 63 -11.52 5.88 -5.70
CA ALA A 63 -10.10 6.15 -5.79
C ALA A 63 -9.27 5.26 -4.83
N ALA A 64 -9.81 4.94 -3.65
CA ALA A 64 -9.13 4.10 -2.66
C ALA A 64 -9.21 2.59 -2.98
N ALA A 65 -10.19 2.15 -3.77
CA ALA A 65 -10.43 0.73 -4.04
C ALA A 65 -9.22 0.02 -4.71
N PRO A 66 -8.60 0.56 -5.78
CA PRO A 66 -7.42 -0.06 -6.39
C PRO A 66 -6.24 -0.18 -5.42
N VAL A 67 -6.05 0.83 -4.55
CA VAL A 67 -4.99 0.82 -3.53
C VAL A 67 -5.26 -0.29 -2.51
N LYS A 68 -6.51 -0.40 -2.05
CA LYS A 68 -6.92 -1.46 -1.13
C LYS A 68 -6.74 -2.85 -1.74
N GLU A 69 -7.12 -3.03 -3.00
CA GLU A 69 -6.97 -4.29 -3.73
C GLU A 69 -5.50 -4.68 -3.87
N PHE A 70 -4.64 -3.72 -4.22
CA PHE A 70 -3.19 -3.94 -4.24
C PHE A 70 -2.68 -4.41 -2.87
N MET A 71 -3.07 -3.74 -1.78
CA MET A 71 -2.64 -4.12 -0.42
C MET A 71 -3.12 -5.51 -0.04
N LEU A 72 -4.39 -5.84 -0.33
CA LEU A 72 -4.96 -7.17 -0.07
C LEU A 72 -4.21 -8.26 -0.85
N SER A 73 -3.83 -8.00 -2.11
CA SER A 73 -3.07 -8.95 -2.94
C SER A 73 -1.70 -9.30 -2.34
N GLN A 74 -1.13 -8.41 -1.54
CA GLN A 74 0.18 -8.57 -0.89
C GLN A 74 0.08 -8.96 0.59
N THR A 75 -1.10 -8.85 1.20
CA THR A 75 -1.30 -9.18 2.60
C THR A 75 -1.45 -10.69 2.77
N ARG A 76 -0.78 -11.28 3.77
CA ARG A 76 -0.97 -12.69 4.11
C ARG A 76 -2.31 -12.85 4.81
N GLU A 77 -3.08 -13.87 4.43
CA GLU A 77 -4.39 -14.16 5.04
C GLU A 77 -4.33 -14.24 6.57
N LYS A 78 -3.26 -14.83 7.12
CA LYS A 78 -3.04 -14.94 8.57
C LYS A 78 -2.86 -13.58 9.26
N ASP A 79 -2.16 -12.65 8.60
CA ASP A 79 -1.92 -11.32 9.16
C ASP A 79 -3.21 -10.49 9.05
N LEU A 80 -3.95 -10.62 7.96
CA LEU A 80 -5.26 -9.97 7.81
C LEU A 80 -6.25 -10.48 8.88
N ALA A 81 -6.35 -11.79 9.06
CA ALA A 81 -7.24 -12.40 10.05
C ALA A 81 -6.93 -11.89 11.46
N LEU A 82 -5.64 -11.80 11.84
CA LEU A 82 -5.23 -11.25 13.13
C LEU A 82 -5.79 -9.83 13.36
N PHE A 83 -5.64 -8.93 12.38
CA PHE A 83 -6.12 -7.56 12.53
C PHE A 83 -7.64 -7.45 12.45
N VAL A 84 -8.31 -8.32 11.69
CA VAL A 84 -9.78 -8.43 11.68
C VAL A 84 -10.27 -8.82 13.08
N ASP A 85 -9.70 -9.88 13.67
CA ASP A 85 -10.07 -10.36 15.00
C ASP A 85 -9.85 -9.28 16.07
N MET A 86 -8.72 -8.57 16.00
CA MET A 86 -8.40 -7.46 16.92
C MET A 86 -9.33 -6.25 16.75
N SER A 87 -9.91 -6.06 15.55
CA SER A 87 -10.80 -4.95 15.26
C SER A 87 -12.25 -5.19 15.68
N GLU A 88 -12.55 -6.38 16.23
CA GLU A 88 -13.92 -6.84 16.56
C GLU A 88 -14.92 -6.67 15.40
N THR A 89 -14.42 -6.58 14.17
CA THR A 89 -15.22 -6.32 12.98
C THR A 89 -15.53 -7.64 12.31
N THR A 90 -16.81 -7.90 12.04
CA THR A 90 -17.22 -9.05 11.23
C THR A 90 -17.14 -8.68 9.76
N VAL A 91 -16.28 -9.35 9.01
CA VAL A 91 -16.14 -9.21 7.56
C VAL A 91 -16.48 -10.53 6.90
N GLN A 92 -17.29 -10.53 5.84
CA GLN A 92 -17.64 -11.76 5.12
C GLN A 92 -16.56 -12.14 4.11
N SER A 93 -15.78 -11.14 3.67
CA SER A 93 -14.69 -11.30 2.71
C SER A 93 -13.54 -10.34 3.01
N ALA A 94 -12.34 -10.68 2.55
CA ALA A 94 -11.17 -9.80 2.66
C ALA A 94 -11.40 -8.43 1.99
N ALA A 95 -12.20 -8.40 0.92
CA ALA A 95 -12.56 -7.19 0.20
C ALA A 95 -13.42 -6.22 1.01
N GLU A 96 -14.16 -6.69 2.01
CA GLU A 96 -14.98 -5.86 2.90
C GLU A 96 -14.17 -5.25 4.05
N ALA A 97 -12.98 -5.78 4.34
CA ALA A 97 -12.16 -5.32 5.46
C ALA A 97 -11.88 -3.81 5.37
N PRO A 98 -12.15 -3.00 6.41
CA PRO A 98 -11.90 -1.56 6.35
C PRO A 98 -10.43 -1.23 6.11
N LEU A 99 -10.15 -0.08 5.50
CA LEU A 99 -8.77 0.33 5.16
C LEU A 99 -7.87 0.43 6.42
N TYR A 100 -8.44 0.82 7.57
CA TYR A 100 -7.71 0.90 8.84
C TYR A 100 -7.31 -0.47 9.41
N VAL A 101 -7.93 -1.56 8.93
CA VAL A 101 -7.56 -2.95 9.26
C VAL A 101 -6.56 -3.48 8.24
N VAL A 102 -6.82 -3.26 6.95
CA VAL A 102 -5.96 -3.72 5.84
C VAL A 102 -4.57 -3.09 5.90
N THR A 103 -4.49 -1.80 6.27
CA THR A 103 -3.22 -1.05 6.31
C THR A 103 -2.19 -1.65 7.27
N PRO A 104 -2.48 -1.81 8.57
CA PRO A 104 -1.52 -2.41 9.49
C PRO A 104 -1.23 -3.88 9.17
N ALA A 105 -2.22 -4.63 8.66
CA ALA A 105 -2.00 -6.02 8.22
C ALA A 105 -0.99 -6.11 7.06
N PHE A 106 -1.16 -5.27 6.03
CA PHE A 106 -0.23 -5.17 4.92
C PHE A 106 1.18 -4.78 5.38
N MET A 107 1.30 -3.79 6.27
CA MET A 107 2.60 -3.35 6.80
C MET A 107 3.36 -4.48 7.49
N ILE A 108 2.68 -5.28 8.33
CA ILE A 108 3.29 -6.42 9.01
C ILE A 108 3.67 -7.53 8.00
N SER A 109 2.80 -7.83 7.04
CA SER A 109 3.08 -8.79 5.97
C SER A 109 4.33 -8.41 5.17
N GLU A 110 4.50 -7.14 4.84
CA GLU A 110 5.65 -6.62 4.10
C GLU A 110 6.93 -6.58 4.95
N LEU A 111 6.85 -6.16 6.22
CA LEU A 111 8.00 -6.20 7.12
C LEU A 111 8.53 -7.62 7.33
N ARG A 112 7.66 -8.63 7.29
CA ARG A 112 8.05 -10.04 7.39
C ARG A 112 8.63 -10.59 6.07
N ARG A 113 8.37 -9.94 4.93
CA ARG A 113 8.90 -10.31 3.61
C ARG A 113 10.24 -9.64 3.31
N ALA A 114 10.42 -8.40 3.77
CA ALA A 114 11.62 -7.59 3.57
C ALA A 114 12.85 -8.12 4.33
#